data_AF-A0A963W0Y3-F1
#
_entry.id   AF-A0A963W0Y3-F1
#
_cell.length_a   1.000
_cell.length_b   1.000
_cell.length_c   1.000
_cell.angle_alpha   90.00
_cell.angle_beta   90.00
_cell.angle_gamma   90.00
#
_symmetry.space_group_name_H-M   'P 1'
#
loop_
_entity.id
_entity.type
_entity.pdbx_description
1 polymer ?
#
loop_
_entity_poly.entity_id
_entity_poly.type
_entity_poly.pdbx_seq_one_letter_code
_entity_poly.pdbx_strand_id
1 'polypeptide(L)'
;MTETVLITVRLPQALADAAQAAASAKQVSRSNLLRIALEHFLGTISGTSEQDRRRQFSSEYLFLVADLIVQRQYPDVHTALITEAEARMEAVCAAS
;
A
#
# COMPACT_ATOMS: atom_id res chain seq x y z
N MET A 1 -25.70 18.35 -2.53
CA MET A 1 -25.03 18.70 -3.80
C MET A 1 -23.61 19.10 -3.43
N THR A 2 -22.60 18.39 -3.93
CA THR A 2 -21.20 18.76 -3.68
C THR A 2 -20.88 20.02 -4.49
N GLU A 3 -20.39 21.06 -3.81
CA GLU A 3 -19.89 22.26 -4.48
C GLU A 3 -18.71 21.88 -5.37
N THR A 4 -18.71 22.36 -6.62
CA THR A 4 -17.62 22.13 -7.57
C THR A 4 -16.91 23.44 -7.86
N VAL A 5 -15.58 23.43 -7.79
CA VAL A 5 -14.73 24.58 -8.10
C VAL A 5 -13.99 24.30 -9.41
N LEU A 6 -13.94 25.28 -10.31
CA LEU A 6 -13.15 25.19 -11.54
C LEU A 6 -11.67 25.41 -11.22
N ILE A 7 -10.82 24.44 -11.56
CA ILE A 7 -9.37 24.54 -11.42
C ILE A 7 -8.75 24.46 -12.83
N THR A 8 -8.01 25.50 -13.23
CA THR A 8 -7.28 25.53 -14.50
C THR A 8 -5.81 25.15 -14.27
N VAL A 9 -5.34 24.13 -14.99
CA VAL A 9 -3.95 23.63 -14.90
C VAL A 9 -3.32 23.57 -16.29
N ARG A 10 -1.99 23.72 -16.35
CA ARG A 10 -1.21 23.47 -17.56
C ARG A 10 -0.53 22.11 -17.44
N LEU A 11 -0.74 21.25 -18.42
CA LEU A 11 -0.14 19.90 -18.47
C LEU A 11 0.77 19.80 -19.70
N PRO A 12 1.88 19.04 -19.63
CA PRO A 12 2.66 18.70 -20.81
C PRO A 12 1.78 18.01 -21.86
N GLN A 13 2.03 18.30 -23.14
CA GLN A 13 1.21 17.80 -24.25
C GLN A 13 1.05 16.26 -24.22
N ALA A 14 2.16 15.53 -24.03
CA ALA A 14 2.14 14.07 -23.95
C ALA A 14 1.21 13.54 -22.84
N LEU A 15 1.16 14.22 -21.69
CA LEU A 15 0.29 13.84 -20.57
C LEU A 15 -1.18 14.15 -20.88
N ALA A 16 -1.46 15.27 -21.54
CA ALA A 16 -2.80 15.63 -21.97
C ALA A 16 -3.36 14.62 -22.99
N ASP A 17 -2.53 14.18 -23.93
CA ASP A 17 -2.88 13.18 -24.94
C ASP A 17 -3.13 11.81 -24.31
N ALA A 18 -2.26 11.38 -23.39
CA ALA A 18 -2.43 10.15 -22.63
C ALA A 18 -3.72 10.16 -21.79
N ALA A 19 -4.01 11.28 -21.11
CA ALA A 19 -5.23 11.43 -20.33
C ALA A 19 -6.49 11.39 -21.21
N GLN A 20 -6.43 11.98 -22.41
CA GLN A 20 -7.53 11.93 -23.37
C GLN A 20 -7.75 10.50 -23.89
N ALA A 21 -6.68 9.78 -24.23
CA ALA A 21 -6.77 8.39 -24.68
C ALA A 21 -7.37 7.49 -23.59
N ALA A 22 -6.91 7.63 -22.34
CA ALA A 22 -7.44 6.88 -21.20
C ALA A 22 -8.91 7.21 -20.89
N ALA A 23 -9.31 8.47 -21.04
CA ALA A 23 -10.69 8.91 -20.83
C ALA A 23 -11.62 8.29 -21.89
N SER A 24 -11.20 8.30 -23.15
CA SER A 24 -11.92 7.65 -24.26
C SER A 24 -12.06 6.14 -24.05
N ALA A 25 -10.97 5.46 -23.67
CA ALA A 25 -10.97 4.02 -23.43
C ALA A 25 -11.91 3.60 -22.29
N LYS A 26 -12.03 4.43 -21.25
CA LYS A 26 -12.92 4.20 -20.10
C LYS A 26 -14.32 4.80 -20.28
N GLN A 27 -14.62 5.41 -21.44
CA GLN A 27 -15.89 6.09 -21.73
C GLN A 27 -16.30 7.12 -20.67
N VAL A 28 -15.33 7.87 -20.13
CA VAL A 28 -15.56 8.94 -19.14
C VAL A 28 -15.08 10.28 -19.68
N SER A 29 -15.57 11.38 -19.11
CA SER A 29 -15.04 12.70 -19.45
C SER A 29 -13.61 12.86 -18.91
N ARG A 30 -12.79 13.66 -19.60
CA ARG A 30 -11.43 14.01 -19.14
C ARG A 30 -11.43 14.55 -17.71
N SER A 31 -12.36 15.45 -17.38
CA SER A 31 -12.47 16.03 -16.04
C SER A 31 -12.81 14.97 -14.98
N ASN A 32 -13.61 13.96 -15.32
CA ASN A 32 -13.89 12.86 -14.40
C ASN A 32 -12.67 11.96 -14.19
N LEU A 33 -11.94 11.65 -15.26
CA LEU A 33 -10.69 10.90 -15.15
C LEU A 33 -9.67 11.63 -14.28
N LEU A 34 -9.49 12.94 -14.48
CA LEU A 34 -8.59 13.76 -13.67
C LEU A 34 -9.04 13.82 -12.20
N ARG A 35 -10.35 13.90 -11.93
CA ARG A 35 -10.88 13.83 -10.56
C ARG A 35 -10.55 12.50 -9.90
N ILE A 36 -10.80 11.38 -10.57
CA ILE A 36 -10.47 10.04 -10.07
C ILE A 36 -8.97 9.92 -9.81
N ALA A 37 -8.13 10.41 -10.72
CA ALA A 37 -6.68 10.39 -10.55
C ALA A 37 -6.23 11.24 -9.34
N LEU A 38 -6.82 12.41 -9.14
CA LEU A 38 -6.55 13.27 -7.98
C LEU A 38 -7.05 12.64 -6.68
N GLU A 39 -8.24 12.06 -6.66
CA GLU A 39 -8.78 11.33 -5.50
C GLU A 39 -7.87 10.15 -5.14
N HIS A 40 -7.41 9.40 -6.14
CA HIS A 40 -6.47 8.31 -5.93
C HIS A 40 -5.13 8.81 -5.41
N PHE A 41 -4.57 9.88 -5.99
CA PHE A 41 -3.31 10.47 -5.54
C PHE A 41 -3.39 11.06 -4.13
N LEU A 42 -4.47 11.76 -3.81
CA LEU A 42 -4.72 12.24 -2.45
C LEU A 42 -4.98 11.08 -1.50
N GLY A 43 -5.63 10.01 -1.96
CA GLY A 43 -5.83 8.76 -1.25
C GLY A 43 -4.52 8.01 -1.01
N THR A 44 -3.54 8.04 -1.90
CA THR A 44 -2.21 7.43 -1.67
C THR A 44 -1.35 8.28 -0.74
N ILE A 45 -1.40 9.62 -0.86
CA ILE A 45 -0.76 10.52 0.11
C ILE A 45 -1.38 10.32 1.50
N SER A 46 -2.71 10.16 1.58
CA SER A 46 -3.43 9.98 2.84
C SER A 46 -3.35 8.55 3.37
N GLY A 47 -3.21 7.56 2.48
CA GLY A 47 -3.33 6.10 2.71
C GLY A 47 -2.00 5.35 2.69
N THR A 48 -0.88 6.03 2.45
CA THR A 48 0.41 5.66 3.07
C THR A 48 0.45 6.31 4.45
N SER A 49 -0.63 6.11 5.20
CA SER A 49 -0.97 6.91 6.36
C SER A 49 0.08 6.71 7.44
N GLU A 50 0.41 7.75 8.19
CA GLU A 50 1.18 7.59 9.44
C GLU A 50 0.61 6.47 10.33
N GLN A 51 -0.69 6.21 10.24
CA GLN A 51 -1.36 5.13 10.94
C GLN A 51 -0.98 3.73 10.40
N ASP A 52 -0.87 3.53 9.09
CA ASP A 52 -0.41 2.26 8.52
C ASP A 52 1.09 2.07 8.75
N ARG A 53 1.88 3.14 8.68
CA ARG A 53 3.29 3.12 9.09
C ARG A 53 3.45 2.76 10.56
N ARG A 54 2.59 3.30 11.44
CA ARG A 54 2.55 2.96 12.87
C ARG A 54 2.08 1.54 13.11
N ARG A 55 1.09 1.04 12.34
CA ARG A 55 0.64 -0.35 12.43
C ARG A 55 1.75 -1.31 12.04
N GLN A 56 2.42 -1.06 10.92
CA GLN A 56 3.59 -1.82 10.49
C GLN A 56 4.67 -1.79 11.59
N PHE A 57 5.03 -0.60 12.07
CA PHE A 57 6.03 -0.44 13.13
C PHE A 57 5.66 -1.19 14.41
N SER A 58 4.42 -1.08 14.88
CA SER A 58 3.94 -1.78 16.07
C SER A 58 3.96 -3.30 15.88
N SER A 59 3.63 -3.79 14.67
CA SER A 59 3.72 -5.21 14.34
C SER A 59 5.17 -5.70 14.38
N GLU A 60 6.08 -4.99 13.71
CA GLU A 60 7.52 -5.33 13.72
C GLU A 60 8.10 -5.30 15.14
N TYR A 61 7.73 -4.28 15.94
CA TYR A 61 8.17 -4.18 17.32
C TYR A 61 7.70 -5.38 18.16
N LEU A 62 6.46 -5.82 17.99
CA LEU A 62 5.94 -7.00 18.70
C LEU A 62 6.66 -8.28 18.29
N PHE A 63 6.93 -8.47 16.99
CA PHE A 63 7.70 -9.62 16.52
C PHE A 63 9.12 -9.61 17.09
N LEU A 64 9.79 -8.46 17.09
CA LEU A 64 11.14 -8.33 17.64
C LEU A 64 11.19 -8.60 19.14
N VAL A 65 10.19 -8.12 19.89
CA VAL A 65 10.09 -8.39 21.33
C VAL A 65 9.88 -9.88 21.59
N ALA A 66 8.99 -10.53 20.84
CA ALA A 66 8.75 -11.96 20.99
C ALA A 66 10.01 -12.79 20.68
N ASP A 67 10.70 -12.47 19.59
CA ASP A 67 11.96 -13.12 19.21
C ASP A 67 13.03 -12.98 20.31
N LEU A 68 13.24 -11.76 20.82
CA LEU A 68 14.19 -11.50 21.90
C LEU A 68 13.84 -12.23 23.21
N ILE A 69 12.56 -12.33 23.55
CA ILE A 69 12.12 -13.07 24.75
C ILE A 69 12.41 -14.56 24.57
N VAL A 70 12.01 -15.14 23.43
CA VAL A 70 12.22 -16.56 23.14
C VAL A 70 13.71 -16.89 23.10
N GLN A 71 14.52 -16.08 22.42
CA GLN A 71 15.96 -16.30 22.34
C GLN A 71 16.64 -16.26 23.71
N ARG A 72 16.18 -15.40 24.63
CA ARG A 72 16.80 -15.26 25.97
C ARG A 72 16.29 -16.25 27.00
N GLN A 73 14.99 -16.55 26.98
CA GLN A 73 14.35 -17.36 28.02
C GLN A 73 14.17 -18.83 27.60
N TYR A 74 14.09 -19.09 26.30
CA TYR A 74 13.81 -20.41 25.72
C TYR A 74 14.72 -20.70 24.52
N PRO A 75 16.06 -20.59 24.66
CA PRO A 75 16.99 -20.74 23.54
C PRO A 75 16.87 -22.11 22.86
N ASP A 76 16.56 -23.16 23.62
CA ASP A 76 16.43 -24.53 23.11
C ASP A 76 15.24 -24.71 22.16
N VAL A 77 14.24 -23.82 22.26
CA VAL A 77 13.00 -23.87 21.46
C VAL A 77 13.02 -22.84 20.33
N HIS A 78 13.88 -21.81 20.43
CA HIS A 78 14.01 -20.74 19.43
C HIS A 78 14.28 -21.29 18.03
N THR A 79 15.29 -22.15 17.89
CA THR A 79 15.64 -22.76 16.59
C THR A 79 14.49 -23.57 16.00
N ALA A 80 13.78 -24.35 16.83
CA ALA A 80 12.65 -25.14 16.36
C ALA A 80 11.49 -24.27 15.86
N LEU A 81 11.24 -23.13 16.50
CA LEU A 81 10.21 -22.18 16.07
C LEU A 81 10.58 -21.49 14.76
N ILE A 82 11.85 -21.13 14.56
CA ILE A 82 12.32 -20.54 13.29
C ILE A 82 12.17 -21.55 12.14
N THR A 83 12.63 -22.79 12.32
CA THR A 83 12.52 -23.84 11.29
C THR A 83 11.06 -24.12 10.92
N GLU A 84 10.16 -24.20 11.90
CA GLU A 84 8.74 -24.40 11.65
C GLU A 84 8.10 -23.20 10.94
N ALA A 85 8.49 -21.97 11.30
CA ALA A 85 8.01 -20.76 10.64
C ALA A 85 8.43 -20.71 9.15
N GLU A 86 9.68 -21.08 8.85
CA GLU A 86 10.19 -21.20 7.47
C GLU A 86 9.37 -22.24 6.68
N ALA A 87 9.17 -23.43 7.23
CA ALA A 87 8.39 -24.49 6.58
C ALA A 87 6.95 -24.05 6.25
N ARG A 88 6.31 -23.31 7.16
CA ARG A 88 4.95 -22.75 6.93
C ARG A 88 4.95 -21.68 5.85
N MET A 89 5.96 -20.82 5.83
CA MET A 89 6.09 -19.79 4.79
C MET A 89 6.27 -20.44 3.42
N GLU A 90 7.15 -21.43 3.30
CA GLU A 90 7.36 -22.17 2.05
C GLU A 90 6.07 -22.84 1.56
N ALA A 91 5.28 -23.44 2.47
CA ALA A 91 4.00 -24.04 2.13
C ALA A 91 2.98 -23.01 1.59
N VAL A 92 2.94 -21.80 2.16
CA VAL A 92 2.07 -20.71 1.68
C VAL A 92 2.53 -20.20 0.31
N CYS A 93 3.84 -20.01 0.12
CA CYS A 93 4.40 -19.57 -1.16
C CYS A 93 4.20 -20.61 -2.27
N ALA A 94 4.32 -21.91 -1.97
CA ALA A 94 4.08 -22.98 -2.92
C ALA A 94 2.60 -23.15 -3.31
N ALA A 95 1.67 -22.67 -2.48
CA ALA A 95 0.23 -22.69 -2.73
C ALA A 95 -0.31 -21.44 -3.46
N SER A 96 0.55 -20.44 -3.70
CA SER A 96 0.23 -19.17 -4.37
C SER A 96 0.65 -19.18 -5.83
#